data_AF-A0A7C5CA56-F1
#
_entry.id   AF-A0A7C5CA56-F1
#
_cell.length_a   1.000
_cell.length_b   1.000
_cell.length_c   1.000
_cell.angle_alpha   90.00
_cell.angle_beta   90.00
_cell.angle_gamma   90.00
#
_symmetry.space_group_name_H-M   'P 1'
#
loop_
_entity.id
_entity.type
_entity.pdbx_description
1 polymer ?
#
loop_
_entity_poly.entity_id
_entity_poly.type
_entity_poly.pdbx_seq_one_letter_code
_entity_poly.pdbx_strand_id
1 'polypeptide(L)'
;AGAVLDYPGGQGFSANWITHVTYYWSMTFPAGAAVEVRHVYAPVPEAFILGRGDLESGSLKEQACIDDGFLRAALSRLGSDEYVATTGYVLTYILTTANTWRGPIGRFHLIVDKGAPGALVSLCRDGIRKTGPTTFEWWAENWAPERDLSLLFLSAPQ
;
A
#
# COMPACT_ATOMS: atom_id res chain seq x y z
N ALA A 1 -14.97 8.43 18.38
CA ALA A 1 -15.16 9.06 19.69
C ALA A 1 -14.07 8.54 20.61
N GLY A 2 -13.22 9.41 21.14
CA GLY A 2 -12.15 9.02 22.06
C GLY A 2 -12.59 9.24 23.52
N ALA A 3 -12.11 8.37 24.40
CA ALA A 3 -11.99 8.64 25.83
C ALA A 3 -10.69 7.98 26.33
N VAL A 4 -9.86 8.75 27.03
CA VAL A 4 -8.74 8.29 27.84
C VAL A 4 -9.22 8.28 29.28
N LEU A 5 -8.93 7.21 30.02
CA LEU A 5 -8.93 7.23 31.48
C LEU A 5 -7.64 6.59 31.99
N ASP A 6 -7.04 7.31 32.93
CA ASP A 6 -5.72 7.18 33.55
C ASP A 6 -5.64 5.98 34.53
N TYR A 7 -4.44 5.44 34.77
CA TYR A 7 -4.21 4.33 35.72
C TYR A 7 -3.10 4.67 36.73
N PRO A 8 -3.35 4.56 38.06
CA PRO A 8 -2.28 4.67 39.03
C PRO A 8 -1.50 3.35 39.08
N GLY A 9 -0.28 3.36 38.55
CA GLY A 9 0.69 2.27 38.72
C GLY A 9 0.86 1.37 37.49
N GLY A 10 1.69 1.81 36.55
CA GLY A 10 2.61 0.96 35.78
C GLY A 10 2.03 -0.24 35.04
N GLN A 11 1.50 -0.02 33.84
CA GLN A 11 1.80 -0.73 32.58
C GLN A 11 1.06 0.01 31.45
N GLY A 12 1.77 0.36 30.37
CA GLY A 12 1.24 1.21 29.31
C GLY A 12 0.03 0.59 28.61
N PHE A 13 -1.14 1.23 28.73
CA PHE A 13 -2.34 0.86 28.00
C PHE A 13 -2.29 1.49 26.59
N SER A 14 -1.75 0.80 25.60
CA SER A 14 -2.07 1.14 24.21
C SER A 14 -3.50 0.67 23.94
N ALA A 15 -4.42 1.60 23.72
CA ALA A 15 -5.78 1.28 23.36
C ALA A 15 -5.79 0.69 21.92
N ASN A 16 -5.81 -0.64 21.80
CA ASN A 16 -5.76 -1.36 20.53
C ASN A 16 -7.13 -1.44 19.84
N TRP A 17 -7.77 -0.30 19.60
CA TRP A 17 -9.07 -0.27 18.92
C TRP A 17 -8.89 -0.42 17.41
N ILE A 18 -9.55 -1.42 16.84
CA ILE A 18 -9.64 -1.61 15.38
C ILE A 18 -11.02 -1.14 14.93
N THR A 19 -11.05 -0.26 13.93
CA THR A 19 -12.30 0.22 13.33
C THR A 19 -12.49 -0.39 11.95
N HIS A 20 -13.64 -1.00 11.69
CA HIS A 20 -14.05 -1.48 10.38
C HIS A 20 -15.17 -0.60 9.84
N VAL A 21 -15.00 -0.06 8.63
CA VAL A 21 -16.03 0.73 7.93
C VAL A 21 -16.33 0.08 6.59
N THR A 22 -17.59 -0.29 6.38
CA THR A 22 -18.07 -0.86 5.11
C THR A 22 -19.20 0.00 4.57
N TYR A 23 -19.11 0.36 3.29
CA TYR A 23 -20.15 1.12 2.59
C TYR A 23 -20.98 0.16 1.72
N TYR A 24 -22.31 0.35 1.74
CA TYR A 24 -23.26 -0.48 0.98
C TYR A 24 -24.14 0.41 0.12
N TRP A 25 -24.46 -0.06 -1.09
CA TRP A 25 -25.41 0.58 -1.99
C TRP A 25 -26.16 -0.47 -2.81
N SER A 26 -27.35 -0.12 -3.29
CA SER A 26 -28.11 -0.94 -4.23
C SER A 26 -27.76 -0.54 -5.66
N MET A 27 -27.67 -1.52 -6.56
CA MET A 27 -27.46 -1.30 -7.99
C MET A 27 -28.38 -2.22 -8.80
N THR A 28 -28.84 -1.74 -9.96
CA THR A 28 -29.65 -2.51 -10.89
C THR A 28 -28.78 -2.94 -12.07
N PHE A 29 -28.83 -4.23 -12.43
CA PHE A 29 -28.14 -4.78 -13.60
C PHE A 29 -29.15 -5.01 -14.73
N PRO A 30 -29.30 -4.06 -15.67
CA PRO A 30 -30.15 -4.28 -16.84
C PRO A 30 -29.67 -5.48 -17.67
N ALA A 31 -30.61 -6.24 -18.22
CA ALA A 31 -30.29 -7.42 -19.00
C ALA A 31 -29.44 -7.06 -20.24
N GLY A 32 -28.31 -7.73 -20.41
CA GLY A 32 -27.42 -7.58 -21.57
C GLY A 32 -26.64 -6.26 -21.65
N ALA A 33 -26.68 -5.42 -20.61
CA ALA A 33 -26.00 -4.13 -20.60
C ALA A 33 -24.86 -4.09 -19.57
N ALA A 34 -23.80 -3.33 -19.89
CA ALA A 34 -22.69 -3.10 -18.98
C ALA A 34 -23.04 -2.04 -17.93
N VAL A 35 -22.53 -2.22 -16.72
CA VAL A 35 -22.61 -1.23 -15.63
C VAL A 35 -21.20 -0.80 -15.28
N GLU A 36 -20.95 0.51 -15.28
CA GLU A 36 -19.68 1.09 -14.84
C GLU A 36 -19.75 1.46 -13.36
N VAL A 37 -18.72 1.08 -12.60
CA VAL A 37 -18.57 1.44 -11.19
C VAL A 37 -17.26 2.20 -11.02
N ARG A 38 -17.33 3.40 -10.43
CA ARG A 38 -16.17 4.25 -10.15
C ARG A 38 -16.09 4.58 -8.67
N HIS A 39 -14.96 4.27 -8.05
CA HIS A 39 -14.63 4.69 -6.69
C HIS A 39 -13.53 5.75 -6.73
N VAL A 40 -13.73 6.84 -5.97
CA VAL A 40 -12.73 7.89 -5.75
C VAL A 40 -12.77 8.21 -4.26
N TYR A 41 -11.63 8.08 -3.60
CA TYR A 41 -11.50 8.35 -2.18
C TYR A 41 -10.04 8.70 -1.84
N ALA A 42 -9.84 9.37 -0.71
CA ALA A 42 -8.51 9.55 -0.14
C ALA A 42 -8.24 8.40 0.85
N PRO A 43 -7.29 7.48 0.56
CA PRO A 43 -6.95 6.42 1.48
C PRO A 43 -6.17 6.98 2.68
N VAL A 44 -6.17 6.23 3.78
CA VAL A 44 -5.30 6.49 4.93
C VAL A 44 -4.22 5.41 4.94
N PRO A 45 -3.00 5.70 4.47
CA PRO A 45 -1.90 4.75 4.56
C PRO A 45 -1.45 4.61 6.02
N GLU A 46 -0.97 3.43 6.37
CA GLU A 46 -0.26 3.21 7.63
C GLU A 46 1.07 3.97 7.58
N ALA A 47 1.35 4.79 8.60
CA ALA A 47 2.59 5.54 8.71
C ALA A 47 3.41 5.03 9.90
N PHE A 48 4.72 4.88 9.71
CA PHE A 48 5.61 4.38 10.75
C PHE A 48 7.01 4.97 10.62
N ILE A 49 7.78 4.88 11.70
CA ILE A 49 9.20 5.21 11.69
C ILE A 49 9.94 4.02 11.11
N LEU A 50 10.75 4.28 10.09
CA LEU A 50 11.53 3.29 9.35
C LEU A 50 13.02 3.57 9.55
N GLY A 51 13.69 2.67 10.26
CA GLY A 51 15.13 2.63 10.38
C GLY A 51 15.79 1.67 9.39
N ARG A 52 17.12 1.52 9.50
CA ARG A 52 17.89 0.61 8.64
C ARG A 52 17.50 -0.86 8.85
N GLY A 53 17.30 -1.27 10.10
CA GLY A 53 16.97 -2.66 10.45
C GLY A 53 15.66 -3.14 9.81
N ASP A 54 14.66 -2.26 9.72
CA ASP A 54 13.34 -2.56 9.13
C ASP A 54 13.39 -2.86 7.62
N LEU A 55 14.39 -2.28 6.93
CA LEU A 55 14.60 -2.45 5.49
C LEU A 55 15.39 -3.73 5.16
N GLU A 56 16.38 -4.05 6.00
CA GLU A 56 17.33 -5.15 5.76
C GLU A 56 16.74 -6.50 6.21
N SER A 57 15.90 -6.51 7.24
CA SER A 57 15.28 -7.73 7.78
C SER A 57 13.87 -7.46 8.30
N GLY A 58 12.90 -8.29 7.92
CA GLY A 58 11.58 -8.27 8.55
C GLY A 58 10.41 -8.51 7.61
N SER A 59 9.21 -8.51 8.20
CA SER A 59 7.93 -8.67 7.50
C SER A 59 7.70 -7.60 6.44
N LEU A 60 8.23 -6.39 6.59
CA LEU A 60 8.05 -5.30 5.64
C LEU A 60 8.68 -5.60 4.27
N LYS A 61 9.86 -6.21 4.26
CA LYS A 61 10.56 -6.61 3.03
C LYS A 61 9.73 -7.59 2.21
N GLU A 62 9.14 -8.58 2.87
CA GLU A 62 8.27 -9.58 2.24
C GLU A 62 6.92 -9.00 1.84
N GLN A 63 6.33 -8.16 2.70
CA GLN A 63 5.03 -7.54 2.48
C GLN A 63 5.02 -6.62 1.26
N ALA A 64 6.05 -5.79 1.10
CA ALA A 64 6.16 -4.83 0.00
C ALA A 64 7.03 -5.31 -1.17
N CYS A 65 7.65 -6.49 -1.07
CA CYS A 65 8.64 -6.97 -2.04
C CYS A 65 9.76 -5.93 -2.27
N ILE A 66 10.45 -5.57 -1.18
CA ILE A 66 11.58 -4.65 -1.26
C ILE A 66 12.71 -5.31 -2.05
N ASP A 67 12.96 -4.77 -3.24
CA ASP A 67 14.06 -5.20 -4.12
C ASP A 67 15.39 -4.49 -3.77
N ASP A 68 16.48 -4.97 -4.38
CA ASP A 68 17.82 -4.42 -4.15
C ASP A 68 17.97 -2.97 -4.63
N GLY A 69 17.12 -2.52 -5.57
CA GLY A 69 17.13 -1.15 -6.07
C GLY A 69 16.56 -0.19 -5.03
N PHE A 70 15.38 -0.52 -4.50
CA PHE A 70 14.72 0.20 -3.42
C PHE A 70 15.58 0.18 -2.16
N LEU A 71 16.09 -1.00 -1.76
CA LEU A 71 16.91 -1.15 -0.56
C LEU A 71 18.13 -0.23 -0.61
N ARG A 72 18.90 -0.25 -1.71
CA ARG A 72 20.07 0.64 -1.86
C ARG A 72 19.69 2.11 -1.80
N ALA A 73 18.61 2.51 -2.50
CA ALA A 73 18.17 3.90 -2.53
C ALA A 73 17.67 4.38 -1.16
N ALA A 74 17.01 3.52 -0.38
CA ALA A 74 16.53 3.82 0.95
C ALA A 74 17.68 3.90 1.97
N LEU A 75 18.59 2.91 1.97
CA LEU A 75 19.77 2.91 2.86
C LEU A 75 20.71 4.09 2.59
N SER A 76 20.82 4.55 1.34
CA SER A 76 21.57 5.76 1.00
C SER A 76 21.01 7.03 1.65
N ARG A 77 19.71 7.07 1.98
CA ARG A 77 19.09 8.21 2.68
C ARG A 77 19.31 8.16 4.17
N LEU A 78 19.27 6.96 4.73
CA LEU A 78 19.47 6.73 6.15
C LEU A 78 20.94 6.91 6.56
N GLY A 79 21.88 6.79 5.62
CA GLY A 79 23.32 6.86 5.93
C GLY A 79 23.76 5.69 6.82
N SER A 80 24.93 5.78 7.44
CA SER A 80 25.48 4.67 8.26
C SER A 80 25.10 4.75 9.75
N ASP A 81 24.39 5.79 10.18
CA ASP A 81 24.00 6.01 11.57
C ASP A 81 22.72 5.21 11.87
N GLU A 82 22.77 4.36 12.89
CA GLU A 82 21.65 3.48 13.30
C GLU A 82 20.49 4.28 13.93
N TYR A 83 20.75 5.50 14.41
CA TYR A 83 19.73 6.37 14.99
C TYR A 83 18.98 7.21 13.95
N VAL A 84 19.39 7.17 12.68
CA VAL A 84 18.69 7.87 11.59
C VAL A 84 17.51 7.02 11.13
N ALA A 85 16.34 7.66 11.11
CA ALA A 85 15.11 7.07 10.61
C ALA A 85 14.36 8.04 9.69
N THR A 86 13.50 7.49 8.84
CA THR A 86 12.57 8.24 7.99
C THR A 86 11.13 7.82 8.29
N THR A 87 10.15 8.54 7.77
CA THR A 87 8.77 8.06 7.75
C THR A 87 8.55 7.15 6.54
N GLY A 88 8.05 5.94 6.80
CA GLY A 88 7.52 5.03 5.80
C GLY A 88 5.99 5.07 5.77
N TYR A 89 5.42 4.82 4.59
CA TYR A 89 3.98 4.70 4.40
C TYR A 89 3.64 3.40 3.69
N VAL A 90 2.73 2.60 4.24
CA VAL A 90 2.19 1.42 3.56
C VAL A 90 0.73 1.66 3.18
N LEU A 91 0.44 1.48 1.90
CA LEU A 91 -0.91 1.50 1.36
C LEU A 91 -1.28 0.11 0.85
N THR A 92 -2.35 -0.46 1.39
CA THR A 92 -2.87 -1.77 0.97
C THR A 92 -4.14 -1.61 0.14
N TYR A 93 -4.27 -2.42 -0.92
CA TYR A 93 -5.49 -2.49 -1.74
C TYR A 93 -5.90 -3.95 -1.94
N ILE A 94 -7.11 -4.29 -1.51
CA ILE A 94 -7.65 -5.65 -1.60
C ILE A 94 -8.10 -5.93 -3.04
N LEU A 95 -7.49 -6.94 -3.67
CA LEU A 95 -7.83 -7.39 -5.03
C LEU A 95 -8.43 -8.79 -5.03
N THR A 96 -8.01 -9.64 -4.10
CA THR A 96 -8.39 -11.06 -4.05
C THR A 96 -9.89 -11.31 -3.93
N THR A 97 -10.64 -10.35 -3.37
CA THR A 97 -12.11 -10.39 -3.30
C THR A 97 -12.77 -10.41 -4.67
N ALA A 98 -12.10 -9.93 -5.72
CA ALA A 98 -12.63 -9.99 -7.07
C ALA A 98 -12.76 -11.44 -7.61
N ASN A 99 -12.10 -12.42 -6.99
CA ASN A 99 -12.28 -13.84 -7.31
C ASN A 99 -13.68 -14.38 -6.93
N THR A 100 -14.50 -13.59 -6.23
CA THR A 100 -15.92 -13.92 -5.99
C THR A 100 -16.81 -13.62 -7.19
N TRP A 101 -16.30 -12.91 -8.20
CA TRP A 101 -17.03 -12.58 -9.41
C TRP A 101 -17.02 -13.76 -10.39
N ARG A 102 -17.88 -13.71 -11.42
CA ARG A 102 -17.95 -14.77 -12.43
C ARG A 102 -16.73 -14.73 -13.36
N GLY A 103 -15.70 -15.51 -13.01
CA GLY A 103 -14.48 -15.67 -13.80
C GLY A 103 -13.42 -14.59 -13.52
N PRO A 104 -12.33 -14.57 -14.30
CA PRO A 104 -11.26 -13.58 -14.14
C PRO A 104 -11.76 -12.14 -14.31
N ILE A 105 -11.07 -11.16 -13.74
CA ILE A 105 -11.44 -9.73 -13.85
C ILE A 105 -11.24 -9.15 -15.25
N GLY A 106 -10.88 -9.98 -16.23
CA GLY A 106 -10.68 -9.58 -17.62
C GLY A 106 -9.43 -8.71 -17.72
N ARG A 107 -9.63 -7.43 -18.04
CA ARG A 107 -8.52 -6.47 -18.20
C ARG A 107 -8.29 -5.68 -16.92
N PHE A 108 -7.05 -5.62 -16.48
CA PHE A 108 -6.64 -4.84 -15.33
C PHE A 108 -5.51 -3.89 -15.69
N HIS A 109 -5.67 -2.61 -15.33
CA HIS A 109 -4.66 -1.57 -15.49
C HIS A 109 -4.36 -0.97 -14.13
N LEU A 110 -3.13 -1.18 -13.67
CA LEU A 110 -2.61 -0.55 -12.46
C LEU A 110 -1.75 0.63 -12.85
N ILE A 111 -2.06 1.80 -12.30
CA ILE A 111 -1.21 2.98 -12.33
C ILE A 111 -0.83 3.31 -10.89
N VAL A 112 0.48 3.42 -10.62
CA VAL A 112 1.02 3.85 -9.33
C VAL A 112 1.77 5.15 -9.55
N ASP A 113 1.37 6.20 -8.84
CA ASP A 113 2.09 7.47 -8.80
C ASP A 113 2.70 7.67 -7.41
N LYS A 114 4.03 7.82 -7.35
CA LYS A 114 4.75 8.07 -6.09
C LYS A 114 4.81 9.54 -5.70
N GLY A 115 4.10 10.41 -6.41
CA GLY A 115 3.87 11.83 -6.08
C GLY A 115 5.04 12.77 -6.36
N ALA A 116 6.29 12.34 -6.15
CA ALA A 116 7.49 13.14 -6.39
C ALA A 116 8.62 12.34 -7.07
N PRO A 117 9.41 12.90 -8.00
CA PRO A 117 10.52 12.18 -8.65
C PRO A 117 11.57 11.65 -7.67
N GLY A 118 11.74 12.31 -6.53
CA GLY A 118 12.62 11.86 -5.44
C GLY A 118 11.99 10.86 -4.47
N ALA A 119 10.69 10.58 -4.50
CA ALA A 119 10.09 9.55 -3.64
C ALA A 119 10.50 8.14 -4.08
N LEU A 120 10.41 7.15 -3.19
CA LEU A 120 10.56 5.72 -3.54
C LEU A 120 9.22 5.02 -3.40
N VAL A 121 9.03 3.98 -4.20
CA VAL A 121 7.90 3.05 -4.09
C VAL A 121 8.40 1.62 -4.29
N SER A 122 7.89 0.68 -3.50
CA SER A 122 8.10 -0.75 -3.62
C SER A 122 6.75 -1.47 -3.47
N LEU A 123 6.52 -2.46 -4.32
CA LEU A 123 5.30 -3.27 -4.31
C LEU A 123 5.56 -4.64 -4.94
N CYS A 124 4.78 -5.62 -4.51
CA CYS A 124 4.78 -6.96 -5.09
C CYS A 124 4.04 -7.03 -6.43
N ARG A 125 4.64 -6.49 -7.49
CA ARG A 125 4.10 -6.58 -8.85
C ARG A 125 5.18 -6.70 -9.92
N ASP A 126 5.49 -7.94 -10.28
CA ASP A 126 6.42 -8.20 -11.38
C ASP A 126 5.91 -7.64 -12.71
N GLY A 127 6.85 -7.11 -13.49
CA GLY A 127 6.59 -6.56 -14.82
C GLY A 127 6.00 -5.16 -14.83
N ILE A 128 5.80 -4.50 -13.68
CA ILE A 128 5.44 -3.09 -13.63
C ILE A 128 6.56 -2.24 -14.25
N ARG A 129 6.20 -1.23 -15.06
CA ARG A 129 7.16 -0.42 -15.81
C ARG A 129 7.01 1.05 -15.44
N LYS A 130 8.13 1.76 -15.28
CA LYS A 130 8.12 3.22 -15.14
C LYS A 130 7.67 3.85 -16.46
N THR A 131 6.59 4.63 -16.43
CA THR A 131 6.02 5.32 -17.61
C THR A 131 6.21 6.83 -17.57
N GLY A 132 6.60 7.39 -16.43
CA GLY A 132 6.85 8.83 -16.27
C GLY A 132 7.81 9.14 -15.11
N PRO A 133 8.02 10.43 -14.78
CA PRO A 133 8.89 10.83 -13.68
C PRO A 133 8.50 10.22 -12.32
N THR A 134 7.19 10.05 -12.10
CA THR A 134 6.60 9.54 -10.86
C THR A 134 5.67 8.33 -11.07
N THR A 135 5.33 8.00 -12.30
CA THR A 135 4.30 6.99 -12.63
C THR A 135 4.88 5.66 -13.07
N PHE A 136 4.20 4.60 -12.65
CA PHE A 136 4.49 3.22 -12.99
C PHE A 136 3.20 2.53 -13.41
N GLU A 137 3.25 1.72 -14.46
CA GLU A 137 2.08 1.05 -15.00
C GLU A 137 2.28 -0.43 -15.20
N TRP A 138 1.20 -1.17 -15.01
CA TRP A 138 1.12 -2.60 -15.28
C TRP A 138 -0.24 -2.94 -15.89
N TRP A 139 -0.23 -3.86 -16.84
CA TRP A 139 -1.40 -4.33 -17.55
C TRP A 139 -1.49 -5.84 -17.48
N ALA A 140 -2.72 -6.35 -17.38
CA ALA A 140 -3.00 -7.77 -17.48
C ALA A 140 -4.33 -8.02 -18.20
N GLU A 141 -4.42 -9.18 -18.83
CA GLU A 141 -5.61 -9.68 -19.53
C GLU A 141 -5.98 -11.05 -18.98
N ASN A 142 -7.29 -11.35 -18.94
CA ASN A 142 -7.87 -12.56 -18.38
C ASN A 142 -7.30 -12.93 -16.99
N TRP A 143 -7.04 -11.91 -16.17
CA TRP A 143 -6.27 -12.07 -14.94
C TRP A 143 -7.18 -12.32 -13.73
N ALA A 144 -6.71 -13.16 -12.80
CA ALA A 144 -7.32 -13.37 -11.50
C ALA A 144 -6.31 -12.99 -10.42
N PRO A 145 -6.67 -12.12 -9.46
CA PRO A 145 -5.75 -11.69 -8.41
C PRO A 145 -5.40 -12.81 -7.45
N GLU A 146 -4.10 -13.15 -7.40
CA GLU A 146 -3.54 -14.14 -6.46
C GLU A 146 -3.19 -13.52 -5.10
N ARG A 147 -3.00 -12.19 -5.06
CA ARG A 147 -2.64 -11.44 -3.86
C ARG A 147 -3.17 -10.02 -3.90
N ASP A 148 -3.32 -9.44 -2.72
CA ASP A 148 -3.61 -8.01 -2.55
C ASP A 148 -2.36 -7.17 -2.82
N LEU A 149 -2.56 -5.88 -3.11
CA LEU A 149 -1.44 -4.95 -3.28
C LEU A 149 -1.03 -4.40 -1.92
N SER A 150 0.26 -4.33 -1.69
CA SER A 150 0.87 -3.57 -0.61
C SER A 150 1.97 -2.70 -1.19
N LEU A 151 1.83 -1.40 -1.05
CA LEU A 151 2.73 -0.39 -1.60
C LEU A 151 3.45 0.31 -0.45
N LEU A 152 4.76 0.15 -0.38
CA LEU A 152 5.62 0.92 0.52
C LEU A 152 6.11 2.18 -0.19
N PHE A 153 5.85 3.34 0.40
CA PHE A 153 6.36 4.63 -0.05
C PHE A 153 7.35 5.22 0.94
N LEU A 154 8.38 5.88 0.40
CA LEU A 154 9.26 6.78 1.14
C LEU A 154 9.24 8.15 0.47
N SER A 155 8.92 9.17 1.26
CA SER A 155 8.94 10.56 0.81
C SER A 155 10.30 10.93 0.23
N ALA A 156 10.30 11.88 -0.70
CA ALA A 156 11.55 12.46 -1.17
C ALA A 156 12.33 13.05 0.02
N PRO A 157 13.68 12.98 0.02
CA PRO A 157 14.48 13.74 0.97
C PRO A 157 14.10 15.22 0.90
N GLN A 158 14.05 15.89 2.05
CA GLN A 158 13.89 17.35 2.11
C GLN A 158 15.16 18.05 1.66
#